data_AF-A0A1Y1MHX6-F1
#
_entry.id   AF-A0A1Y1MHX6-F1
#
_cell.length_a   1.000
_cell.length_b   1.000
_cell.length_c   1.000
_cell.angle_alpha   90.00
_cell.angle_beta   90.00
_cell.angle_gamma   90.00
#
_symmetry.space_group_name_H-M   'P 1'
#
loop_
_entity.id
_entity.type
_entity.pdbx_description
1 polymer ?
#
loop_
_entity_poly.entity_id
_entity_poly.type
_entity_poly.pdbx_seq_one_letter_code
_entity_poly.pdbx_strand_id
1 'polypeptide(L)'
;IFNRQSNTLIDMLKPKVENGPFDVFPLVTLCTLDIICEAAMGVQINAQKNSTSSYVLSVKEMCRIITERALSVTKMIHFLYKFTWAYQQQRKVLSILHGFTNSVIRSRKSTFTGRTLHERSDEGLSKRVAFLDLLLEYNLSDETVREEVDTFMFEGHDTTAAGISFTLYCLAKHPDVQRKVVEELR
;
A
#
# COMPACT_ATOMS: atom_id res chain seq x y z
N ILE A 1 -11.64 6.96 -7.11
CA ILE A 1 -10.78 6.18 -6.18
C ILE A 1 -10.34 7.08 -5.03
N PHE A 2 -9.39 8.01 -5.23
CA PHE A 2 -8.86 8.91 -4.19
C PHE A 2 -9.94 9.58 -3.32
N ASN A 3 -10.84 10.40 -3.88
CA ASN A 3 -11.90 11.07 -3.10
C ASN A 3 -12.77 10.10 -2.29
N ARG A 4 -13.08 8.92 -2.83
CA ARG A 4 -13.90 7.91 -2.13
C ARG A 4 -13.16 7.31 -0.94
N GLN A 5 -11.87 6.99 -1.11
CA GLN A 5 -11.03 6.47 -0.04
C GLN A 5 -10.73 7.53 1.01
N SER A 6 -10.52 8.79 0.60
CA SER A 6 -10.39 9.95 1.50
C SER A 6 -11.66 10.19 2.31
N ASN A 7 -12.84 10.09 1.72
CA ASN A 7 -14.11 10.20 2.46
C ASN A 7 -14.25 9.08 3.50
N THR A 8 -13.86 7.85 3.13
CA THR A 8 -13.83 6.72 4.08
C THR A 8 -12.87 6.99 5.23
N LEU A 9 -11.68 7.56 4.95
CA LEU A 9 -10.73 7.96 5.98
C LEU A 9 -11.32 9.02 6.92
N ILE A 10 -12.01 10.03 6.38
CA ILE A 10 -12.69 11.05 7.17
C ILE A 10 -13.74 10.40 8.10
N ASP A 11 -14.51 9.44 7.60
CA ASP A 11 -15.49 8.71 8.41
C ASP A 11 -14.84 7.89 9.53
N MET A 12 -13.65 7.32 9.29
CA MET A 12 -12.86 6.62 10.33
C MET A 12 -12.22 7.59 11.34
N LEU A 13 -11.95 8.84 10.94
CA LEU A 13 -11.35 9.87 11.80
C LEU A 13 -12.38 10.55 12.71
N LYS A 14 -13.59 10.84 12.21
CA LYS A 14 -14.68 11.49 12.97
C LYS A 14 -14.85 10.97 14.41
N PRO A 15 -15.00 9.65 14.67
CA PRO A 15 -15.20 9.16 16.03
C PRO A 15 -13.95 9.28 16.91
N LYS A 16 -12.75 9.48 16.34
CA LYS A 16 -11.52 9.64 17.11
C LYS A 16 -11.25 11.09 17.53
N VAL A 17 -11.82 12.07 16.82
CA VAL A 17 -11.63 13.50 17.12
C VAL A 17 -12.12 13.84 18.54
N GLU A 18 -13.21 13.21 18.98
CA GLU A 18 -13.81 13.46 20.30
C GLU A 18 -13.02 12.79 21.45
N ASN A 19 -12.15 11.83 21.14
CA ASN A 19 -11.44 11.01 22.13
C ASN A 19 -10.03 11.53 22.47
N GLY A 20 -9.69 12.76 22.06
CA GLY A 20 -8.40 13.39 22.32
C GLY A 20 -7.32 13.11 21.26
N PRO A 21 -6.03 13.36 21.55
CA PRO A 21 -4.96 13.20 20.59
C PRO A 21 -4.71 11.72 20.26
N PHE A 22 -4.53 11.42 18.98
CA PHE A 22 -4.24 10.07 18.50
C PHE A 22 -3.23 10.09 17.35
N ASP A 23 -2.60 8.95 17.10
CA ASP A 23 -1.73 8.76 15.94
C ASP A 23 -2.54 8.53 14.65
N VAL A 24 -2.38 9.43 13.68
CA VAL A 24 -3.06 9.39 12.38
C VAL A 24 -2.37 8.44 11.40
N PHE A 25 -1.08 8.13 11.60
CA PHE A 25 -0.26 7.39 10.65
C PHE A 25 -0.83 6.00 10.31
N PRO A 26 -1.31 5.17 11.27
CA PRO A 26 -1.93 3.88 10.95
C PRO A 26 -3.19 4.00 10.07
N LEU A 27 -4.00 5.04 10.29
CA LEU A 27 -5.23 5.24 9.51
C LEU A 27 -4.92 5.70 8.08
N VAL A 28 -3.96 6.61 7.93
CA VAL A 28 -3.48 7.05 6.61
C VAL A 28 -2.84 5.88 5.86
N THR A 29 -2.07 5.03 6.53
CA THR A 29 -1.46 3.83 5.92
C THR A 29 -2.51 2.87 5.35
N LEU A 30 -3.62 2.66 6.06
CA LEU A 30 -4.72 1.83 5.56
C LEU A 30 -5.43 2.49 4.36
N CYS A 31 -5.57 3.82 4.37
CA CYS A 31 -6.16 4.57 3.26
C CYS A 31 -5.28 4.49 1.99
N THR A 32 -3.98 4.72 2.11
CA THR A 32 -3.07 4.63 0.95
C THR A 32 -2.97 3.19 0.43
N LEU A 33 -3.06 2.18 1.31
CA LEU A 33 -3.14 0.77 0.90
C LEU A 33 -4.40 0.49 0.06
N ASP A 34 -5.57 0.95 0.50
CA ASP A 34 -6.81 0.79 -0.28
C ASP A 34 -6.74 1.54 -1.62
N ILE A 35 -6.12 2.73 -1.64
CA ILE A 35 -5.91 3.50 -2.87
C ILE A 35 -5.03 2.74 -3.86
N ILE A 36 -3.87 2.21 -3.46
CA ILE A 36 -2.98 1.50 -4.39
C ILE A 36 -3.59 0.19 -4.87
N CYS A 37 -4.29 -0.55 -4.00
CA CYS A 37 -4.95 -1.80 -4.38
C CYS A 37 -6.05 -1.53 -5.41
N GLU A 38 -6.83 -0.47 -5.24
CA GLU A 38 -7.89 -0.15 -6.18
C GLU A 38 -7.37 0.50 -7.46
N ALA A 39 -6.43 1.45 -7.37
CA ALA A 39 -5.97 2.22 -8.51
C ALA A 39 -4.97 1.48 -9.40
N ALA A 40 -4.05 0.70 -8.81
CA ALA A 40 -2.99 0.01 -9.54
C ALA A 40 -3.25 -1.49 -9.68
N MET A 41 -3.88 -2.14 -8.70
CA MET A 41 -4.17 -3.58 -8.76
C MET A 41 -5.58 -3.90 -9.26
N GLY A 42 -6.49 -2.93 -9.26
CA GLY A 42 -7.87 -3.12 -9.69
C GLY A 42 -8.69 -4.00 -8.74
N VAL A 43 -8.32 -4.08 -7.46
CA VAL A 43 -8.98 -4.89 -6.43
C VAL A 43 -9.36 -4.02 -5.24
N GLN A 44 -10.59 -4.19 -4.73
CA GLN A 44 -11.05 -3.50 -3.52
C GLN A 44 -10.88 -4.40 -2.29
N ILE A 45 -10.00 -4.00 -1.37
CA ILE A 45 -9.67 -4.79 -0.16
C ILE A 45 -10.40 -4.25 1.08
N ASN A 46 -10.73 -2.95 1.11
CA ASN A 46 -11.39 -2.27 2.23
C ASN A 46 -10.61 -2.38 3.55
N ALA A 47 -9.28 -2.26 3.46
CA ALA A 47 -8.35 -2.31 4.58
C ALA A 47 -8.67 -1.26 5.66
N GLN A 48 -9.19 -0.08 5.31
CA GLN A 48 -9.59 0.95 6.28
C GLN A 48 -10.64 0.48 7.29
N LYS A 49 -11.55 -0.41 6.88
CA LYS A 49 -12.61 -0.95 7.75
C LYS A 49 -12.13 -2.18 8.55
N ASN A 50 -11.03 -2.79 8.15
CA ASN A 50 -10.44 -3.95 8.82
C ASN A 50 -9.06 -3.59 9.40
N SER A 51 -9.09 -2.89 10.54
CA SER A 51 -7.92 -2.25 11.16
C SER A 51 -6.82 -3.23 11.58
N THR A 52 -7.11 -4.52 11.69
CA THR A 52 -6.15 -5.58 12.01
C THR A 52 -5.56 -6.22 10.75
N SER A 53 -5.13 -5.40 9.80
CA SER A 53 -4.47 -5.93 8.61
C SER A 53 -3.10 -6.50 8.98
N SER A 54 -3.01 -7.83 9.03
CA SER A 54 -1.76 -8.57 9.22
C SER A 54 -0.70 -8.17 8.19
N TYR A 55 -1.12 -7.71 7.00
CA TYR A 55 -0.26 -7.18 5.97
C TYR A 55 0.48 -5.92 6.42
N VAL A 56 -0.22 -4.89 6.91
CA VAL A 56 0.42 -3.61 7.31
C VAL A 56 1.41 -3.82 8.46
N LEU A 57 1.04 -4.66 9.44
CA LEU A 57 1.95 -5.02 10.52
C LEU A 57 3.19 -5.78 10.00
N SER A 58 2.99 -6.67 9.02
CA SER A 58 4.08 -7.40 8.37
C SER A 58 5.00 -6.46 7.57
N VAL A 59 4.46 -5.45 6.87
CA VAL A 59 5.26 -4.46 6.15
C VAL A 59 6.16 -3.69 7.12
N LYS A 60 5.61 -3.20 8.24
CA LYS A 60 6.39 -2.48 9.26
C LYS A 60 7.50 -3.34 9.86
N GLU A 61 7.18 -4.60 10.19
CA GLU A 61 8.16 -5.53 10.73
C GLU A 61 9.25 -5.87 9.70
N MET A 62 8.89 -6.02 8.42
CA MET A 62 9.86 -6.20 7.35
C MET A 62 10.79 -4.99 7.22
N CYS A 63 10.26 -3.76 7.25
CA CYS A 63 11.06 -2.53 7.22
C CYS A 63 12.05 -2.46 8.40
N ARG A 64 11.60 -2.83 9.61
CA ARG A 64 12.44 -2.92 10.80
C ARG A 64 13.58 -3.92 10.60
N ILE A 65 13.28 -5.12 10.12
CA ILE A 65 14.25 -6.18 9.85
C ILE A 65 15.26 -5.74 8.78
N ILE A 66 14.80 -5.13 7.69
CA ILE A 66 15.66 -4.64 6.60
C ILE A 66 16.60 -3.55 7.11
N THR A 67 16.08 -2.59 7.88
CA THR A 67 16.88 -1.50 8.46
C THR A 67 17.93 -2.04 9.44
N GLU A 68 17.53 -2.95 10.33
CA GLU A 68 18.44 -3.60 11.28
C GLU A 68 19.54 -4.41 10.58
N ARG A 69 19.19 -5.06 9.46
CA ARG A 69 20.13 -5.81 8.62
C ARG A 69 21.09 -4.88 7.89
N ALA A 70 20.61 -3.77 7.34
CA ALA A 70 21.42 -2.78 6.62
C ALA A 70 22.46 -2.10 7.53
N LEU A 71 22.11 -1.89 8.81
CA LEU A 71 23.01 -1.27 9.80
C LEU A 71 23.99 -2.26 10.47
N SER A 72 23.91 -3.55 10.15
CA SER A 72 24.68 -4.60 10.83
C SER A 72 25.54 -5.39 9.86
N VAL A 73 26.87 -5.18 9.91
CA VAL A 73 27.85 -5.86 9.06
C VAL A 73 27.74 -7.39 9.16
N THR A 74 27.49 -7.93 10.35
CA THR A 74 27.34 -9.38 10.57
C THR A 74 26.07 -9.96 9.93
N LYS A 75 24.98 -9.17 9.84
CA LYS A 75 23.71 -9.58 9.21
C LYS A 75 23.69 -9.35 7.69
N MET A 76 24.63 -8.55 7.17
CA MET A 76 24.80 -8.40 5.72
C MET A 76 25.27 -9.71 5.07
N ILE A 77 26.13 -10.48 5.75
CA ILE A 77 26.59 -11.78 5.27
C ILE A 77 25.42 -12.77 5.30
N HIS A 78 24.86 -13.07 4.12
CA HIS A 78 23.63 -13.85 3.99
C HIS A 78 23.71 -15.23 4.67
N PHE A 79 24.86 -15.91 4.59
CA PHE A 79 25.07 -17.20 5.24
C PHE A 79 24.91 -17.10 6.77
N LEU A 80 25.55 -16.12 7.42
CA LEU A 80 25.44 -15.90 8.86
C LEU A 80 24.04 -15.47 9.25
N TYR A 81 23.39 -14.65 8.42
CA TYR A 81 22.05 -14.16 8.66
C TYR A 81 21.02 -15.29 8.79
N LYS A 82 21.14 -16.37 8.01
CA LYS A 82 20.24 -17.54 8.08
C LYS A 82 20.15 -18.19 9.45
N PHE A 83 21.21 -18.07 10.27
CA PHE A 83 21.26 -18.62 11.62
C PHE A 83 20.71 -17.67 12.69
N THR A 84 20.34 -16.44 12.31
CA THR A 84 19.80 -15.46 13.25
C THR A 84 18.29 -15.66 13.46
N TRP A 85 17.81 -15.25 14.63
CA TRP A 85 16.36 -15.21 14.90
C TRP A 85 15.63 -14.25 13.96
N ALA A 86 16.28 -13.15 13.56
CA ALA A 86 15.74 -12.18 12.62
C ALA A 86 15.39 -12.81 11.27
N TYR A 87 16.20 -13.75 10.76
CA TYR A 87 15.87 -14.48 9.53
C TYR A 87 14.62 -15.34 9.66
N GLN A 88 14.40 -16.00 10.81
CA GLN A 88 13.17 -16.76 11.03
C GLN A 88 11.94 -15.85 11.05
N GLN A 89 12.04 -14.67 11.66
CA GLN A 89 10.96 -13.69 11.63
C GLN A 89 10.73 -13.15 10.22
N GLN A 90 11.79 -12.84 9.48
CA GLN A 90 11.71 -12.41 8.09
C GLN A 90 10.91 -13.41 7.25
N ARG A 91 11.19 -14.72 7.40
CA ARG A 91 10.46 -15.77 6.65
C ARG A 91 8.98 -15.80 6.98
N LYS A 92 8.60 -15.65 8.26
CA LYS A 92 7.19 -15.62 8.69
C LYS A 92 6.46 -14.42 8.10
N VAL A 93 7.05 -13.25 8.25
CA VAL A 93 6.52 -11.98 7.74
C VAL A 93 6.38 -12.03 6.21
N LEU A 94 7.41 -12.52 5.52
CA LEU A 94 7.41 -12.66 4.05
C LEU A 94 6.30 -13.61 3.57
N SER A 95 6.02 -14.69 4.30
CA SER A 95 4.91 -15.59 3.98
C SER A 95 3.55 -14.90 4.05
N ILE A 96 3.36 -13.95 4.98
CA ILE A 96 2.11 -13.17 5.10
C ILE A 96 2.03 -12.18 3.94
N LEU A 97 3.13 -11.46 3.64
CA LEU A 97 3.20 -10.50 2.54
C LEU A 97 2.90 -11.17 1.20
N HIS A 98 3.60 -12.27 0.86
CA HIS A 98 3.33 -13.03 -0.36
C HIS A 98 1.90 -13.60 -0.37
N GLY A 99 1.39 -14.05 0.79
CA GLY A 99 0.02 -14.55 0.91
C GLY A 99 -1.02 -13.50 0.52
N PHE A 100 -0.81 -12.25 0.94
CA PHE A 100 -1.65 -11.11 0.57
C PHE A 100 -1.52 -10.76 -0.90
N THR A 101 -0.31 -10.61 -1.43
CA THR A 101 -0.09 -10.29 -2.85
C THR A 101 -0.67 -11.36 -3.76
N ASN A 102 -0.50 -12.64 -3.41
CA ASN A 102 -1.12 -13.75 -4.13
C ASN A 102 -2.65 -13.73 -4.06
N SER A 103 -3.26 -13.20 -3.00
CA SER A 103 -4.72 -13.08 -2.93
C SER A 103 -5.22 -11.96 -3.86
N VAL A 104 -4.49 -10.84 -3.95
CA VAL A 104 -4.76 -9.75 -4.88
C VAL A 104 -4.65 -10.22 -6.33
N ILE A 105 -3.55 -10.88 -6.69
CA ILE A 105 -3.34 -11.43 -8.04
C ILE A 105 -4.45 -12.41 -8.41
N ARG A 106 -4.81 -13.34 -7.51
CA ARG A 106 -5.91 -14.29 -7.74
C ARG A 106 -7.25 -13.59 -7.92
N SER A 107 -7.55 -12.59 -7.08
CA SER A 107 -8.79 -11.81 -7.18
C SER A 107 -8.87 -11.01 -8.48
N ARG A 108 -7.74 -10.55 -9.03
CA ARG A 108 -7.73 -9.86 -10.32
C ARG A 108 -7.84 -10.84 -11.48
N LYS A 109 -7.06 -11.92 -11.48
CA LYS A 109 -7.11 -12.96 -12.52
C LYS A 109 -8.51 -13.55 -12.73
N SER A 110 -9.34 -13.66 -11.68
CA SER A 110 -10.72 -14.17 -11.81
C SER A 110 -11.68 -13.22 -12.53
N THR A 111 -11.39 -11.92 -12.54
CA THR A 111 -12.21 -10.89 -13.20
C THR A 111 -11.61 -10.42 -14.52
N PHE A 112 -10.37 -10.82 -14.80
CA PHE A 112 -9.61 -10.42 -15.95
C PHE A 112 -9.98 -11.27 -17.19
N THR A 113 -10.37 -10.62 -18.28
CA THR A 113 -10.84 -11.28 -19.51
C THR A 113 -9.84 -11.25 -20.67
N GLY A 114 -8.62 -10.73 -20.48
CA GLY A 114 -7.53 -10.83 -21.47
C GLY A 114 -7.61 -9.88 -22.68
N ARG A 115 -8.39 -8.78 -22.63
CA ARG A 115 -8.66 -7.92 -23.80
C ARG A 115 -8.39 -6.43 -23.60
N THR A 116 -7.64 -6.04 -22.58
CA THR A 116 -7.48 -4.64 -22.17
C THR A 116 -6.64 -3.80 -23.14
N LEU A 117 -5.63 -4.39 -23.80
CA LEU A 117 -4.83 -3.69 -24.82
C LEU A 117 -5.50 -3.58 -26.19
N HIS A 118 -6.39 -4.52 -26.55
CA HIS A 118 -7.00 -4.57 -27.90
C HIS A 118 -8.29 -3.76 -28.05
N GLU A 119 -9.03 -3.49 -26.96
CA GLU A 119 -10.25 -2.64 -26.98
C GLU A 119 -9.94 -1.13 -27.03
N ARG A 120 -8.66 -0.74 -27.10
CA ARG A 120 -8.21 0.66 -27.14
C ARG A 120 -8.55 1.40 -28.45
N SER A 121 -9.05 0.73 -29.49
CA SER A 121 -9.19 1.34 -30.83
C SER A 121 -10.55 1.93 -31.18
N ASP A 122 -11.68 1.51 -30.58
CA ASP A 122 -12.99 1.81 -31.20
C ASP A 122 -14.01 2.60 -30.37
N GLU A 123 -13.82 2.78 -29.07
CA GLU A 123 -14.76 3.57 -28.27
C GLU A 123 -14.00 4.58 -27.38
N GLY A 124 -14.22 5.87 -27.61
CA GLY A 124 -13.55 7.00 -26.95
C GLY A 124 -13.69 7.12 -25.43
N LEU A 125 -14.10 6.06 -24.73
CA LEU A 125 -13.95 5.93 -23.29
C LEU A 125 -12.67 5.12 -23.00
N SER A 126 -11.59 5.82 -22.70
CA SER A 126 -10.38 5.20 -22.14
C SER A 126 -10.73 4.49 -20.83
N LYS A 127 -11.04 3.19 -20.90
CA LYS A 127 -11.26 2.33 -19.74
C LYS A 127 -9.93 2.31 -18.98
N ARG A 128 -9.96 2.74 -17.72
CA ARG A 128 -8.76 2.87 -16.89
C ARG A 128 -8.14 1.49 -16.70
N VAL A 129 -7.01 1.25 -17.36
CA VAL A 129 -6.25 0.00 -17.27
C VAL A 129 -5.48 -0.01 -15.96
N ALA A 130 -5.65 -1.04 -15.13
CA ALA A 130 -4.87 -1.19 -13.92
C ALA A 130 -3.45 -1.67 -14.29
N PHE A 131 -2.44 -1.31 -13.50
CA PHE A 131 -1.07 -1.78 -13.71
C PHE A 131 -0.99 -3.32 -13.71
N LEU A 132 -1.73 -3.98 -12.82
CA LEU A 132 -1.80 -5.43 -12.78
C LEU A 132 -2.40 -6.04 -14.07
N ASP A 133 -3.32 -5.35 -14.75
CA ASP A 133 -3.85 -5.84 -16.03
C ASP A 133 -2.76 -5.92 -17.09
N LEU A 134 -1.88 -4.91 -17.13
CA LEU A 134 -0.74 -4.90 -18.05
C LEU A 134 0.16 -6.10 -17.76
N LEU A 135 0.55 -6.32 -16.50
CA LEU A 135 1.40 -7.46 -16.12
C LEU A 135 0.81 -8.82 -16.52
N LEU A 136 -0.52 -8.97 -16.43
CA LEU A 136 -1.22 -10.20 -16.80
C LEU A 136 -1.28 -10.42 -18.33
N GLU A 137 -1.20 -9.37 -19.13
CA GLU A 137 -1.21 -9.47 -20.61
C GLU A 137 0.14 -9.86 -21.20
N TYR A 138 1.25 -9.53 -20.52
CA TYR A 138 2.61 -9.82 -21.00
C TYR A 138 3.04 -11.30 -20.84
N ASN A 139 2.14 -12.23 -20.47
CA ASN A 139 2.44 -13.66 -20.27
C ASN A 139 3.71 -13.91 -19.42
N LEU A 140 3.90 -13.09 -18.39
CA LEU A 140 5.02 -13.20 -17.45
C LEU A 140 4.86 -14.42 -16.54
N SER A 141 5.97 -14.86 -15.92
CA SER A 141 5.90 -15.90 -14.90
C SER A 141 5.13 -15.41 -13.67
N ASP A 142 4.43 -16.32 -12.98
CA ASP A 142 3.69 -15.98 -11.76
C ASP A 142 4.60 -15.40 -10.66
N GLU A 143 5.88 -15.80 -10.65
CA GLU A 143 6.88 -15.25 -9.73
C GLU A 143 7.21 -13.80 -10.07
N THR A 144 7.49 -13.49 -11.34
CA THR A 144 7.78 -12.13 -11.79
C THR A 144 6.58 -11.19 -11.56
N VAL A 145 5.36 -11.65 -11.87
CA VAL A 145 4.15 -10.85 -11.60
C VAL A 145 4.02 -10.56 -10.11
N ARG A 146 4.26 -11.56 -9.25
CA ARG A 146 4.22 -11.38 -7.80
C ARG A 146 5.27 -10.38 -7.31
N GLU A 147 6.49 -10.45 -7.81
CA GLU A 147 7.59 -9.54 -7.42
C GLU A 147 7.29 -8.09 -7.80
N GLU A 148 6.78 -7.85 -9.01
CA GLU A 148 6.36 -6.51 -9.44
C GLU A 148 5.19 -6.00 -8.59
N VAL A 149 4.20 -6.84 -8.31
CA VAL A 149 3.08 -6.45 -7.46
C VAL A 149 3.53 -6.18 -6.02
N ASP A 150 4.39 -7.02 -5.44
CA ASP A 150 4.96 -6.83 -4.10
C ASP A 150 5.65 -5.46 -4.01
N THR A 151 6.47 -5.13 -5.02
CA THR A 151 7.23 -3.87 -5.10
C THR A 151 6.30 -2.66 -5.20
N PHE A 152 5.42 -2.62 -6.21
CA PHE A 152 4.52 -1.48 -6.43
C PHE A 152 3.52 -1.28 -5.29
N MET A 153 3.01 -2.37 -4.70
CA MET A 153 2.11 -2.26 -3.55
C MET A 153 2.84 -1.67 -2.36
N PHE A 154 4.04 -2.15 -2.03
CA PHE A 154 4.85 -1.61 -0.93
C PHE A 154 5.19 -0.13 -1.14
N GLU A 155 5.85 0.19 -2.25
CA GLU A 155 6.35 1.54 -2.54
C GLU A 155 5.21 2.56 -2.67
N GLY A 156 4.08 2.15 -3.26
CA GLY A 156 2.95 3.04 -3.53
C GLY A 156 2.19 3.49 -2.28
N HIS A 157 2.13 2.67 -1.22
CA HIS A 157 1.32 2.98 -0.03
C HIS A 157 2.13 3.52 1.15
N ASP A 158 3.29 2.94 1.45
CA ASP A 158 4.04 3.26 2.68
C ASP A 158 4.69 4.65 2.59
N THR A 159 5.29 4.97 1.43
CA THR A 159 5.93 6.28 1.18
C THR A 159 4.91 7.42 1.19
N THR A 160 3.76 7.22 0.53
CA THR A 160 2.68 8.21 0.47
C THR A 160 2.03 8.40 1.83
N ALA A 161 1.91 7.34 2.64
CA ALA A 161 1.38 7.43 4.00
C ALA A 161 2.28 8.30 4.89
N ALA A 162 3.60 8.14 4.78
CA ALA A 162 4.56 9.00 5.46
C ALA A 162 4.44 10.45 4.98
N GLY A 163 4.42 10.68 3.66
CA GLY A 163 4.29 12.02 3.09
C GLY A 163 3.03 12.76 3.55
N ILE A 164 1.87 12.10 3.52
CA ILE A 164 0.61 12.66 4.01
C ILE A 164 0.70 12.94 5.52
N SER A 165 1.23 12.00 6.31
CA SER A 165 1.29 12.14 7.76
C SER A 165 2.22 13.27 8.21
N PHE A 166 3.38 13.42 7.57
CA PHE A 166 4.27 14.56 7.81
C PHE A 166 3.65 15.88 7.34
N THR A 167 2.93 15.86 6.22
CA THR A 167 2.20 17.06 5.76
C THR A 167 1.16 17.49 6.79
N LEU A 168 0.33 16.56 7.29
CA LEU A 168 -0.65 16.84 8.34
C LEU A 168 0.00 17.38 9.61
N TYR A 169 1.13 16.79 10.02
CA TYR A 169 1.90 17.28 11.17
C TYR A 169 2.40 18.71 10.97
N CYS A 170 3.00 19.00 9.81
CA CYS A 170 3.49 20.34 9.47
C CYS A 170 2.36 21.37 9.43
N LEU A 171 1.21 21.03 8.84
CA LEU A 171 0.03 21.92 8.81
C LEU A 171 -0.49 22.19 10.22
N ALA A 172 -0.58 21.17 11.08
CA ALA A 172 -1.00 21.34 12.48
C ALA A 172 -0.05 22.25 13.28
N LYS A 173 1.23 22.31 12.91
CA LYS A 173 2.24 23.19 13.54
C LYS A 173 2.26 24.61 12.97
N HIS A 174 1.67 24.85 11.79
CA HIS A 174 1.68 26.15 11.11
C HIS A 174 0.25 26.56 10.70
N PRO A 175 -0.57 27.07 11.64
CA PRO A 175 -1.98 27.38 11.39
C PRO A 175 -2.22 28.46 10.31
N ASP A 176 -1.27 29.35 10.08
CA ASP A 176 -1.31 30.34 9.01
C ASP A 176 -1.18 29.69 7.63
N VAL A 177 -0.30 28.71 7.47
CA VAL A 177 -0.15 27.92 6.24
C VAL A 177 -1.37 27.03 6.04
N GLN A 178 -1.87 26.39 7.10
CA GLN A 178 -3.08 25.57 7.03
C GLN A 178 -4.29 26.38 6.53
N ARG A 179 -4.48 27.62 7.02
CA ARG A 179 -5.57 28.48 6.55
C ARG A 179 -5.47 28.80 5.06
N LYS A 180 -4.27 29.13 4.56
CA LYS A 180 -4.05 29.39 3.13
C LYS A 180 -4.41 28.19 2.26
N VAL A 181 -4.02 26.98 2.67
CA VAL A 181 -4.37 25.74 1.95
C VAL A 181 -5.89 25.52 1.96
N VAL A 182 -6.56 25.76 3.08
CA VAL A 182 -8.03 25.62 3.15
C VAL A 182 -8.74 26.67 2.31
N GLU A 183 -8.23 27.90 2.25
CA GLU A 183 -8.77 28.98 1.42
C GLU A 183 -8.59 28.71 -0.08
N GLU A 184 -7.47 28.10 -0.49
CA GLU A 184 -7.23 27.71 -1.89
C GLU A 184 -8.18 26.60 -2.38
N LEU A 185 -8.56 25.67 -1.49
CA LEU A 185 -9.42 24.53 -1.81
C LEU A 185 -10.93 24.86 -1.74
N ARG A 186 -11.31 26.07 -1.29
CA ARG A 186 -12.70 26.55 -1.19
C ARG A 186 -13.15 27.23 -2.45
#